data_AF-A0ABC9YXE2-F1
#
_entry.id   AF-A0ABC9YXE2-F1
#
_cell.length_a   1.000
_cell.length_b   1.000
_cell.length_c   1.000
_cell.angle_alpha   90.00
_cell.angle_beta   90.00
_cell.angle_gamma   90.00
#
_symmetry.space_group_name_H-M   'P 1'
#
loop_
_entity.id
_entity.type
_entity.pdbx_description
1 polymer ?
#
loop_
_entity_poly.entity_id
_entity_poly.type
_entity_poly.pdbx_seq_one_letter_code
_entity_poly.pdbx_strand_id
1 'polypeptide(L)'
;MPVRTAIGAMSLSFYLILTLACVNDIIAFKFDISLNATTWAFRIGLLTIPPLVYTAAYRLCLGLQRSDRSILEHGIETGVVRRLPHGEYIEVHQPLGPADEHGHPIPLEYQGAHVPRKMNELGIAGRPGTGAFFRADPEAEREVNAANDREAEHAQLAVLRRAQQDAAGNGRSGNGHQPI
;
A
#
# COMPACT_ATOMS: atom_id res chain seq x y z
N MET A 1 10.90 3.68 5.76
CA MET A 1 12.29 4.16 6.00
C MET A 1 12.90 4.67 4.70
N PRO A 2 12.65 5.95 4.30
CA PRO A 2 12.96 6.44 2.96
C PRO A 2 14.44 6.34 2.57
N VAL A 3 15.35 6.73 3.46
CA VAL A 3 16.80 6.74 3.20
C VAL A 3 17.33 5.32 2.99
N ARG A 4 16.96 4.37 3.85
CA ARG A 4 17.41 2.96 3.75
C ARG A 4 16.93 2.31 2.45
N THR A 5 15.67 2.56 2.06
CA THR A 5 15.12 2.06 0.79
C THR A 5 15.86 2.67 -0.40
N ALA A 6 16.15 3.97 -0.37
CA ALA A 6 16.87 4.65 -1.44
C ALA A 6 18.32 4.18 -1.58
N ILE A 7 19.04 3.94 -0.47
CA ILE A 7 20.38 3.32 -0.48
C ILE A 7 20.31 1.92 -1.08
N GLY A 8 19.32 1.11 -0.68
CA GLY A 8 19.11 -0.23 -1.24
C GLY A 8 18.86 -0.20 -2.76
N ALA A 9 18.00 0.70 -3.23
CA ALA A 9 17.71 0.88 -4.66
C ALA A 9 18.95 1.37 -5.43
N MET A 10 19.73 2.29 -4.87
CA MET A 10 21.00 2.74 -5.43
C MET A 10 21.98 1.58 -5.58
N SER A 11 22.21 0.79 -4.53
CA SER A 11 23.10 -0.38 -4.58
C SER A 11 22.64 -1.42 -5.60
N LEU A 12 21.33 -1.65 -5.70
CA LEU A 12 20.76 -2.55 -6.70
C LEU A 12 21.00 -2.05 -8.12
N SER A 13 20.79 -0.75 -8.38
CA SER A 13 21.05 -0.17 -9.69
C SER A 13 22.53 -0.25 -10.08
N PHE A 14 23.44 -0.01 -9.13
CA PHE A 14 24.88 -0.18 -9.33
C PHE A 14 25.23 -1.63 -9.69
N TYR A 15 24.67 -2.61 -8.96
CA TYR A 15 24.85 -4.03 -9.25
C TYR A 15 24.33 -4.41 -10.65
N LEU A 16 23.14 -3.93 -11.04
CA LEU A 16 22.57 -4.20 -12.36
C LEU A 16 23.45 -3.62 -13.49
N ILE A 17 23.97 -2.41 -13.30
CA ILE A 17 24.86 -1.78 -14.30
C ILE A 17 26.14 -2.60 -14.48
N LEU A 18 26.78 -3.03 -13.38
CA LEU A 18 27.97 -3.88 -13.46
C LEU A 18 27.67 -5.25 -14.10
N THR A 19 26.52 -5.83 -13.78
CA THR A 19 26.09 -7.11 -14.35
C THR A 19 25.88 -6.99 -15.87
N LEU A 20 25.24 -5.92 -16.33
CA LEU A 20 25.06 -5.64 -17.76
C LEU A 20 26.38 -5.30 -18.45
N ALA A 21 27.28 -4.59 -17.78
CA ALA A 21 28.61 -4.28 -18.31
C ALA A 21 29.48 -5.54 -18.52
N CYS A 22 29.27 -6.60 -17.73
CA CYS A 22 29.92 -7.90 -17.90
C CYS A 22 29.57 -8.55 -19.25
N VAL A 23 28.34 -8.34 -19.72
CA VAL A 23 27.80 -8.92 -20.97
C VAL A 23 27.71 -7.86 -22.08
N ASN A 24 28.57 -6.83 -22.03
CA ASN A 24 28.45 -5.69 -22.95
C ASN A 24 28.70 -6.07 -24.42
N ASP A 25 29.45 -7.13 -24.68
CA ASP A 25 29.81 -7.62 -26.00
C ASP A 25 28.60 -8.20 -26.74
N ILE A 26 27.80 -9.02 -26.04
CA ILE A 26 26.53 -9.55 -26.55
C ILE A 26 25.52 -8.42 -26.74
N ILE A 27 25.49 -7.44 -25.82
CA ILE A 27 24.63 -6.25 -25.97
C ILE A 27 25.04 -5.45 -27.21
N ALA A 28 26.34 -5.19 -27.39
CA ALA A 28 26.85 -4.48 -28.57
C ALA A 28 26.48 -5.21 -29.87
N PHE A 29 26.63 -6.53 -29.90
CA PHE A 29 26.30 -7.36 -31.07
C PHE A 29 24.79 -7.42 -31.36
N LYS A 30 23.92 -7.49 -30.34
CA LYS A 30 22.47 -7.64 -30.55
C LYS A 30 21.75 -6.32 -30.84
N PHE A 31 22.28 -5.20 -30.35
CA PHE A 31 21.68 -3.89 -30.56
C PHE A 31 22.38 -3.08 -31.68
N ASP A 32 23.35 -3.68 -32.38
CA ASP A 32 24.14 -3.04 -33.44
C ASP A 32 24.81 -1.72 -32.98
N ILE A 33 25.29 -1.70 -31.73
CA ILE A 33 25.98 -0.55 -31.12
C ILE A 33 27.48 -0.87 -31.04
N SER A 34 28.33 0.13 -31.29
CA SER A 34 29.79 -0.07 -31.13
C SER A 34 30.18 -0.42 -29.68
N LEU A 35 31.14 -1.32 -29.52
CA LEU A 35 31.67 -1.76 -28.22
C LEU A 35 32.24 -0.60 -27.39
N ASN A 36 32.92 0.35 -28.05
CA ASN A 36 33.43 1.55 -27.39
C ASN A 36 32.29 2.43 -26.85
N ALA A 37 31.19 2.56 -27.60
CA ALA A 37 30.03 3.32 -27.16
C ALA A 37 29.33 2.66 -25.96
N THR A 38 29.12 1.33 -25.98
CA THR A 38 28.52 0.62 -24.83
C THR A 38 29.39 0.73 -23.58
N THR A 39 30.71 0.63 -23.73
CA THR A 39 31.66 0.79 -22.61
C THR A 39 31.60 2.19 -22.00
N TRP A 40 31.62 3.25 -22.83
CA TRP A 40 31.49 4.62 -22.35
C TRP A 40 30.12 4.88 -21.72
N ALA A 41 29.04 4.33 -22.28
CA ALA A 41 27.71 4.43 -21.71
C ALA A 41 27.66 3.81 -20.30
N PHE A 42 28.22 2.62 -20.09
CA PHE A 42 28.27 2.00 -18.76
C PHE A 42 29.16 2.79 -17.78
N ARG A 43 30.27 3.39 -18.22
CA ARG A 43 31.11 4.24 -17.35
C ARG A 43 30.36 5.46 -16.83
N ILE A 44 29.68 6.18 -17.73
CA ILE A 44 28.86 7.34 -17.36
C ILE A 44 27.67 6.89 -16.52
N GLY A 45 27.02 5.79 -16.93
CA GLY A 45 25.87 5.22 -16.24
C GLY A 45 26.18 4.80 -14.81
N LEU A 46 27.34 4.18 -14.57
CA LEU A 46 27.79 3.75 -13.25
C LEU A 46 27.85 4.91 -12.25
N LEU A 47 28.21 6.11 -12.71
CA LEU A 47 28.32 7.30 -11.87
C LEU A 47 27.01 8.09 -11.77
N THR A 48 26.19 8.10 -12.84
CA THR A 48 25.02 8.98 -12.93
C THR A 48 23.71 8.30 -12.53
N ILE A 49 23.52 7.02 -12.89
CA ILE A 49 22.28 6.30 -12.66
C ILE A 49 22.04 6.00 -11.16
N PRO A 50 23.02 5.52 -10.37
CA PRO A 50 22.74 5.21 -8.96
C PRO A 50 22.30 6.43 -8.13
N PRO A 51 22.95 7.61 -8.22
CA PRO A 51 22.45 8.82 -7.56
C PRO A 51 21.05 9.24 -8.05
N LEU A 52 20.77 9.08 -9.35
CA LEU A 52 19.45 9.39 -9.90
C LEU A 52 18.38 8.45 -9.31
N VAL A 53 18.63 7.14 -9.28
CA VAL A 53 17.75 6.14 -8.67
C VAL A 53 17.55 6.40 -7.19
N TYR A 54 18.60 6.80 -6.45
CA TYR A 54 18.48 7.20 -5.05
C TYR A 54 17.45 8.33 -4.88
N THR A 55 17.60 9.42 -5.65
CA THR A 55 16.69 10.57 -5.54
C THR A 55 15.25 10.20 -5.89
N ALA A 56 15.05 9.39 -6.93
CA ALA A 56 13.74 8.89 -7.34
C ALA A 56 13.11 8.03 -6.25
N ALA A 57 13.83 7.01 -5.76
CA ALA A 57 13.34 6.09 -4.72
C ALA A 57 13.01 6.85 -3.41
N TYR A 58 13.86 7.79 -3.00
CA TYR A 58 13.61 8.62 -1.83
C TYR A 58 12.32 9.43 -1.96
N ARG A 59 12.12 10.11 -3.10
CA ARG A 59 10.91 10.91 -3.36
C ARG A 59 9.66 10.04 -3.47
N LEU A 60 9.76 8.88 -4.09
CA LEU A 60 8.66 7.91 -4.17
C LEU A 60 8.25 7.43 -2.77
N CYS A 61 9.21 7.07 -1.90
CA CYS A 61 8.90 6.67 -0.53
C CYS A 61 8.19 7.78 0.27
N LEU A 62 8.61 9.03 0.13
CA LEU A 62 7.93 10.16 0.76
C LEU A 62 6.53 10.38 0.18
N GLY A 63 6.37 10.25 -1.13
CA GLY A 63 5.07 10.33 -1.80
C GLY A 63 4.10 9.25 -1.29
N LEU A 64 4.57 8.02 -1.15
CA LEU A 64 3.79 6.91 -0.61
C LEU A 64 3.37 7.17 0.84
N GLN A 65 4.27 7.67 1.69
CA GLN A 65 3.96 8.03 3.07
C GLN A 65 2.91 9.15 3.18
N ARG A 66 3.02 10.17 2.32
CA ARG A 66 2.03 11.25 2.26
C ARG A 66 0.67 10.75 1.80
N SER A 67 0.65 9.84 0.84
CA SER A 67 -0.58 9.20 0.35
C SER A 67 -1.23 8.31 1.40
N ASP A 68 -0.45 7.58 2.21
CA ASP A 68 -1.01 6.83 3.35
C ASP A 68 -1.59 7.78 4.39
N ARG A 69 -0.88 8.89 4.65
CA ARG A 69 -1.32 9.91 5.62
C ARG A 69 -2.61 10.60 5.18
N SER A 70 -2.76 10.93 3.89
CA SER A 70 -3.98 11.58 3.39
C SER A 70 -5.21 10.70 3.59
N ILE A 71 -5.07 9.38 3.44
CA ILE A 71 -6.16 8.42 3.68
C ILE A 71 -6.53 8.35 5.16
N LEU A 72 -5.56 8.40 6.06
CA LEU A 72 -5.84 8.40 7.51
C LEU A 72 -6.49 9.69 8.00
N GLU A 73 -6.27 10.80 7.31
CA GLU A 73 -6.83 12.11 7.64
C GLU A 73 -8.20 12.36 6.99
N HIS A 74 -8.42 11.90 5.75
CA HIS A 74 -9.63 12.24 4.98
C HIS A 74 -10.53 11.03 4.69
N GLY A 75 -10.02 9.81 4.81
CA GLY A 75 -10.71 8.58 4.40
C GLY A 75 -10.35 8.14 2.98
N ILE A 76 -10.94 7.03 2.54
CA ILE A 76 -10.73 6.45 1.21
C ILE A 76 -11.61 7.16 0.19
N GLU A 77 -11.02 7.55 -0.92
CA GLU A 77 -11.72 8.04 -2.12
C GLU A 77 -12.68 6.96 -2.64
N THR A 78 -13.99 7.25 -2.65
CA THR A 78 -14.99 6.30 -3.15
C THR A 78 -15.16 6.35 -4.67
N GLY A 79 -14.67 7.40 -5.33
CA GLY A 79 -14.94 7.68 -6.74
C GLY A 79 -16.36 8.15 -7.03
N VAL A 80 -17.19 8.37 -5.99
CA VAL A 80 -18.56 8.90 -6.14
C VAL A 80 -18.54 10.41 -5.93
N VAL A 81 -18.82 11.15 -6.99
CA VAL A 81 -18.93 12.61 -6.94
C VAL A 81 -20.40 13.01 -6.75
N ARG A 82 -20.67 13.82 -5.71
CA ARG A 82 -22.00 14.35 -5.43
C ARG A 82 -22.01 15.87 -5.63
N ARG A 83 -23.00 16.35 -6.37
CA ARG A 83 -23.28 17.79 -6.49
C ARG A 83 -24.17 18.24 -5.34
N LEU A 84 -23.75 19.28 -4.63
CA LEU A 84 -24.50 19.88 -3.55
C LEU A 84 -25.57 20.86 -4.07
N PRO A 85 -26.59 21.20 -3.27
CA PRO A 85 -27.65 22.13 -3.67
C PRO A 85 -27.15 23.51 -4.11
N HIS A 86 -26.02 23.97 -3.57
CA HIS A 86 -25.36 25.23 -3.94
C HIS A 86 -24.43 25.11 -5.17
N GLY A 87 -24.34 23.94 -5.79
CA GLY A 87 -23.63 23.72 -7.04
C GLY A 87 -22.19 23.22 -6.92
N GLU A 88 -21.65 23.11 -5.70
CA GLU A 88 -20.32 22.53 -5.44
C GLU A 88 -20.30 21.01 -5.70
N TYR A 89 -19.15 20.49 -6.12
CA TYR A 89 -18.92 19.07 -6.30
C TYR A 89 -18.01 18.56 -5.19
N ILE A 90 -18.47 17.56 -4.45
CA ILE A 90 -17.69 16.88 -3.42
C ILE A 90 -17.48 15.42 -3.78
N GLU A 91 -16.28 14.92 -3.53
CA GLU A 91 -16.03 13.49 -3.52
C GLU A 91 -16.37 12.92 -2.14
N VAL A 92 -17.20 11.87 -2.16
CA VAL A 92 -17.55 11.16 -0.93
C VAL A 92 -16.34 10.34 -0.50
N HIS A 93 -15.83 10.59 0.70
CA HIS A 93 -14.77 9.80 1.30
C HIS A 93 -15.35 8.86 2.35
N GLN A 94 -14.88 7.61 2.36
CA GLN A 94 -15.24 6.64 3.39
C GLN A 94 -14.20 6.71 4.53
N PRO A 95 -14.58 7.15 5.74
CA PRO A 95 -13.67 7.12 6.89
C PRO A 95 -13.33 5.67 7.27
N LEU A 96 -12.06 5.41 7.62
CA LEU A 96 -11.63 4.11 8.15
C LEU A 96 -11.94 3.95 9.64
N GLY A 97 -12.04 5.07 10.37
CA GLY A 97 -12.25 5.14 11.80
C GLY A 97 -13.59 5.78 12.17
N PRO A 98 -13.80 6.08 13.46
CA PRO A 98 -14.95 6.85 13.89
C PRO A 98 -15.00 8.21 13.19
N ALA A 99 -16.21 8.66 12.87
CA ALA A 99 -16.46 10.02 12.43
C ALA A 99 -16.96 10.85 13.62
N ASP A 100 -16.68 12.15 13.59
CA ASP A 100 -17.24 13.10 14.55
C ASP A 100 -18.74 13.35 14.30
N GLU A 101 -19.36 14.18 15.15
CA GLU A 101 -20.78 14.55 15.03
C GLU A 101 -21.12 15.27 13.71
N HIS A 102 -20.12 15.85 13.05
CA HIS A 102 -20.26 16.59 11.79
C HIS A 102 -19.94 15.72 10.56
N GLY A 103 -19.62 14.45 10.77
CA GLY A 103 -19.28 13.50 9.70
C GLY A 103 -17.84 13.61 9.19
N HIS A 104 -16.98 14.35 9.87
CA HIS A 104 -15.55 14.39 9.56
C HIS A 104 -14.82 13.18 10.19
N PRO A 105 -13.88 12.56 9.46
CA PRO A 105 -13.05 11.49 10.01
C PRO A 105 -12.21 11.99 11.19
N ILE A 106 -12.19 11.24 12.28
CA ILE A 106 -11.20 11.46 13.34
C ILE A 106 -9.85 10.94 12.83
N PRO A 107 -8.79 11.78 12.74
CA PRO A 107 -7.52 11.38 12.15
C PRO A 107 -6.90 10.21 12.90
N LEU A 108 -6.62 9.13 12.17
CA LEU A 108 -5.98 7.94 12.72
C LEU A 108 -4.45 8.10 12.72
N GLU A 109 -3.80 7.54 13.75
CA GLU A 109 -2.33 7.48 13.80
C GLU A 109 -1.81 6.35 12.91
N TYR A 110 -0.70 6.59 12.21
CA TYR A 110 -0.08 5.57 11.37
C TYR A 110 0.68 4.56 12.24
N GLN A 111 0.23 3.30 12.25
CA GLN A 111 0.80 2.23 13.08
C GLN A 111 1.77 1.30 12.32
N GLY A 112 2.17 1.66 11.09
CA GLY A 112 3.05 0.82 10.27
C GLY A 112 2.35 -0.32 9.53
N ALA A 113 1.03 -0.45 9.66
CA ALA A 113 0.22 -1.36 8.86
C ALA A 113 -0.01 -0.81 7.43
N HIS A 114 -0.28 -1.71 6.49
CA HIS A 114 -0.74 -1.34 5.16
C HIS A 114 -2.13 -0.66 5.26
N VAL A 115 -2.26 0.54 4.70
CA VAL A 115 -3.53 1.29 4.67
C VAL A 115 -4.26 0.94 3.37
N PRO A 116 -5.51 0.43 3.43
CA PRO A 116 -6.28 0.14 2.23
C PRO A 116 -6.57 1.42 1.47
N ARG A 117 -6.38 1.40 0.14
CA ARG A 117 -6.50 2.59 -0.71
C ARG A 117 -7.75 2.59 -1.58
N LYS A 118 -8.39 1.44 -1.71
CA LYS A 118 -9.53 1.23 -2.61
C LYS A 118 -10.71 0.68 -1.84
N MET A 119 -11.90 1.11 -2.23
CA MET A 119 -13.14 0.62 -1.64
C MET A 119 -13.33 -0.90 -1.82
N ASN A 120 -12.77 -1.48 -2.88
CA ASN A 120 -12.80 -2.93 -3.11
C ASN A 120 -12.00 -3.72 -2.07
N GLU A 121 -10.95 -3.12 -1.48
CA GLU A 121 -10.16 -3.74 -0.41
C GLU A 121 -10.94 -3.78 0.92
N LEU A 122 -11.97 -2.94 1.07
CA LEU A 122 -12.91 -2.96 2.19
C LEU A 122 -14.08 -3.93 1.98
N GLY A 123 -14.09 -4.71 0.90
CA GLY A 123 -15.13 -5.72 0.64
C GLY A 123 -16.48 -5.15 0.22
N ILE A 124 -16.56 -3.87 -0.16
CA ILE A 124 -17.82 -3.21 -0.56
C ILE A 124 -18.44 -3.81 -1.81
N ALA A 125 -17.60 -4.32 -2.73
CA ALA A 125 -18.06 -5.03 -3.92
C ALA A 125 -18.61 -6.44 -3.61
N GLY A 126 -18.49 -6.91 -2.37
CA GLY A 126 -18.86 -8.27 -1.96
C GLY A 126 -17.95 -9.36 -2.52
N ARG A 127 -18.39 -10.60 -2.37
CA ARG A 127 -17.75 -11.79 -2.96
C ARG A 127 -18.55 -12.26 -4.18
N PRO A 128 -17.90 -12.82 -5.22
CA PRO A 128 -18.62 -13.49 -6.28
C PRO A 128 -19.43 -14.67 -5.71
N GLY A 129 -20.53 -15.03 -6.37
CA GLY A 129 -21.36 -16.16 -5.95
C GLY A 129 -20.57 -17.47 -5.89
N THR A 130 -20.91 -18.35 -4.95
CA THR A 130 -20.25 -19.66 -4.82
C THR A 130 -20.63 -20.59 -5.97
N GLY A 131 -19.70 -21.51 -6.27
CA GLY A 131 -19.87 -22.57 -7.26
C GLY A 131 -18.62 -22.82 -8.09
N ALA A 132 -18.76 -23.70 -9.09
CA ALA A 132 -17.73 -23.95 -10.09
C ALA A 132 -17.66 -22.79 -11.10
N PHE A 133 -16.53 -22.66 -11.79
CA PHE A 133 -16.29 -21.58 -12.76
C PHE A 133 -17.39 -21.46 -13.83
N PHE A 134 -18.02 -22.57 -14.22
CA PHE A 134 -19.09 -22.61 -15.23
C PHE A 134 -20.47 -23.00 -14.67
N ARG A 135 -20.61 -23.22 -13.36
CA ARG A 135 -21.85 -23.70 -12.76
C ARG A 135 -22.03 -23.13 -11.36
N ALA A 136 -23.06 -22.31 -11.20
CA ALA A 136 -23.46 -21.79 -9.90
C ALA A 136 -24.08 -22.88 -9.02
N ASP A 137 -23.85 -22.76 -7.71
CA ASP A 137 -24.54 -23.59 -6.72
C ASP A 137 -26.03 -23.20 -6.63
N PRO A 138 -26.91 -24.09 -6.10
CA PRO A 138 -28.28 -23.73 -5.77
C PRO A 138 -28.36 -22.50 -4.86
N GLU A 139 -29.39 -21.66 -5.03
CA GLU A 139 -29.52 -20.39 -4.30
C GLU A 139 -29.48 -20.57 -2.78
N ALA A 140 -30.17 -21.59 -2.25
CA ALA A 140 -30.15 -21.90 -0.82
C ALA A 140 -28.74 -22.20 -0.29
N GLU A 141 -27.90 -22.92 -1.06
CA GLU A 141 -26.51 -23.19 -0.67
C GLU A 141 -25.65 -21.93 -0.76
N ARG A 142 -25.86 -21.09 -1.78
CA ARG A 142 -25.13 -19.82 -1.96
C ARG A 142 -25.37 -18.86 -0.81
N GLU A 143 -26.62 -18.74 -0.34
CA GLU A 143 -26.97 -17.88 0.80
C GLU A 143 -26.34 -18.36 2.10
N VAL A 144 -26.38 -19.67 2.36
CA VAL A 144 -25.76 -20.29 3.53
C VAL A 144 -24.24 -20.09 3.50
N ASN A 145 -23.59 -20.33 2.36
CA ASN A 145 -22.15 -20.13 2.22
C ASN A 145 -21.76 -18.66 2.41
N ALA A 146 -22.51 -17.72 1.81
CA ALA A 146 -22.27 -16.30 1.98
C ALA A 146 -22.51 -15.81 3.42
N ALA A 147 -23.44 -16.41 4.16
CA ALA A 147 -23.63 -16.16 5.59
C ALA A 147 -22.43 -16.69 6.40
N ASN A 148 -22.05 -17.95 6.19
CA ASN A 148 -20.92 -18.59 6.86
C ASN A 148 -19.60 -17.81 6.64
N ASP A 149 -19.34 -17.34 5.43
CA ASP A 149 -18.14 -16.56 5.10
C ASP A 149 -18.11 -15.21 5.85
N ARG A 150 -19.26 -14.52 5.92
CA ARG A 150 -19.38 -13.25 6.67
C ARG A 150 -19.21 -13.48 8.17
N GLU A 151 -19.82 -14.52 8.70
CA GLU A 151 -19.70 -14.89 10.11
C GLU A 151 -18.26 -15.27 10.46
N ALA A 152 -17.59 -16.07 9.62
CA ALA A 152 -16.20 -16.43 9.80
C ALA A 152 -15.27 -15.21 9.79
N GLU A 153 -15.48 -14.27 8.87
CA GLU A 153 -14.71 -13.03 8.79
C GLU A 153 -14.95 -12.13 10.02
N HIS A 154 -16.20 -11.93 10.42
CA HIS A 154 -16.53 -11.17 11.64
C HIS A 154 -15.95 -11.82 12.89
N ALA A 155 -15.98 -13.15 12.99
CA ALA A 155 -15.38 -13.89 14.09
C ALA A 155 -13.85 -13.71 14.13
N GLN A 156 -13.18 -13.82 12.98
CA GLN A 156 -11.74 -13.58 12.86
C GLN A 156 -11.37 -12.15 13.29
N LEU A 157 -12.09 -11.15 12.80
CA LEU A 157 -11.87 -9.75 13.17
C LEU A 157 -12.13 -9.50 14.66
N ALA A 158 -13.15 -10.15 15.24
CA ALA A 158 -13.44 -10.04 16.68
C ALA A 158 -12.32 -10.64 17.53
N VAL A 159 -11.76 -11.79 17.14
CA VAL A 159 -10.60 -12.40 17.80
C VAL A 159 -9.38 -11.49 17.73
N LEU A 160 -9.07 -10.94 16.55
CA LEU A 160 -7.95 -10.01 16.38
C LEU A 160 -8.13 -8.73 17.21
N ARG A 161 -9.33 -8.15 17.21
CA ARG A 161 -9.66 -6.97 18.00
C ARG A 161 -9.51 -7.23 19.50
N ARG A 162 -9.95 -8.40 19.98
CA ARG A 162 -9.77 -8.79 21.38
C ARG A 162 -8.29 -8.91 21.75
N ALA A 163 -7.49 -9.60 20.93
CA ALA A 163 -6.06 -9.72 21.16
C ALA A 163 -5.35 -8.35 21.19
N GLN A 164 -5.77 -7.41 20.33
CA GLN A 164 -5.25 -6.03 20.34
C GLN A 164 -5.62 -5.29 21.64
N GLN A 165 -6.86 -5.42 22.12
CA GLN A 165 -7.32 -4.81 23.37
C GLN A 165 -6.57 -5.36 24.59
N ASP A 166 -6.37 -6.67 24.65
CA ASP A 166 -5.63 -7.34 25.73
C ASP A 166 -4.16 -6.87 25.75
N ALA A 167 -3.53 -6.76 24.58
CA ALA A 167 -2.17 -6.23 24.46
C ALA A 167 -2.07 -4.75 24.89
N ALA A 168 -3.04 -3.92 24.49
CA ALA A 168 -3.09 -2.50 24.87
C ALA A 168 -3.34 -2.30 26.38
N GLY A 169 -4.16 -3.15 27.00
CA GLY A 169 -4.43 -3.13 28.43
C GLY A 169 -3.20 -3.47 29.28
N ASN A 170 -2.42 -4.47 28.86
CA ASN A 170 -1.21 -4.88 29.58
C ASN A 170 -0.10 -3.82 29.53
N GLY A 171 0.03 -3.09 28.41
CA GLY A 171 1.00 -2.00 28.25
C GLY A 171 0.76 -0.78 29.15
N ARG A 172 -0.49 -0.52 29.58
CA ARG A 172 -0.82 0.58 30.51
C ARG A 172 -0.48 0.28 31.98
N SER A 173 -0.42 -1.00 32.37
CA SER A 173 -0.12 -1.41 33.75
C SER A 173 1.38 -1.32 34.09
N GLY A 174 2.27 -1.39 33.09
CA GLY A 174 3.72 -1.46 33.28
C GLY A 174 4.48 -0.14 33.44
N ASN A 175 3.82 1.02 33.35
CA ASN A 175 4.48 2.34 33.29
C ASN A 175 4.44 3.15 34.60
N GLY A 176 4.36 2.46 35.75
CA GLY A 176 4.48 3.06 37.09
C GLY A 176 5.90 2.92 37.63
N HIS A 177 6.85 3.74 37.18
CA HIS A 177 8.15 3.88 37.84
C HIS A 177 8.29 5.30 38.42
N GLN A 178 8.57 5.36 39.72
CA GLN A 178 8.55 6.52 40.60
C GLN A 178 9.63 7.56 40.22
N PRO A 179 9.38 8.87 40.41
CA PRO A 179 10.45 9.86 40.38
C PRO A 179 11.28 9.76 41.67
N ILE A 180 12.60 9.61 41.51
CA ILE A 180 13.61 9.98 42.51
C ILE A 180 14.30 11.26 42.09
#